data_AF-A0A2E4IQP2-F1
#
_entry.id   AF-A0A2E4IQP2-F1
#
_cell.length_a   1.000
_cell.length_b   1.000
_cell.length_c   1.000
_cell.angle_alpha   90.00
_cell.angle_beta   90.00
_cell.angle_gamma   90.00
#
_symmetry.space_group_name_H-M   'P 1'
#
loop_
_entity.id
_entity.type
_entity.pdbx_description
1 polymer ?
#
loop_
_entity_poly.entity_id
_entity_poly.type
_entity_poly.pdbx_seq_one_letter_code
_entity_poly.pdbx_strand_id
1 'polypeptide(L)' 'MRQILVIAAVVLLGTSVAIAQSPPADGDADAWCEANMNACATWCESNPDAEICQEPECD' A
#
# COMPACT_ATOMS: atom_id res chain seq x y z
N MET A 1 -23.07 12.06 27.39
CA MET A 1 -22.47 10.70 27.35
C MET A 1 -22.51 10.08 25.96
N ARG A 2 -23.65 10.09 25.24
CA ARG A 2 -23.79 9.45 23.92
C ARG A 2 -22.92 10.05 22.79
N GLN A 3 -22.65 11.35 22.83
CA GLN A 3 -21.85 12.04 21.81
C GLN A 3 -20.34 11.77 21.93
N ILE A 4 -19.83 11.49 23.14
CA ILE A 4 -18.40 11.19 23.36
C ILE A 4 -18.04 9.84 22.73
N LEU A 5 -18.95 8.88 22.77
CA LEU A 5 -18.78 7.56 22.15
C LEU A 5 -18.73 7.62 20.62
N VAL A 6 -19.48 8.54 20.00
CA VAL A 6 -19.48 8.72 18.54
C VAL A 6 -18.16 9.30 18.05
N ILE A 7 -17.60 10.28 18.78
CA ILE A 7 -16.32 10.90 18.42
C ILE A 7 -15.16 9.90 18.54
N ALA A 8 -15.16 9.05 19.57
CA ALA A 8 -14.15 8.02 19.73
C ALA A 8 -14.16 7.00 18.57
N ALA A 9 -15.34 6.63 18.06
CA ALA A 9 -15.46 5.69 16.95
C ALA A 9 -14.94 6.26 15.61
N VAL A 10 -15.11 7.57 15.37
CA VAL A 10 -14.61 8.23 14.14
C VAL A 10 -13.09 8.36 14.15
N VAL A 11 -12.47 8.57 15.31
CA VAL A 11 -10.99 8.62 15.44
C VAL A 11 -10.36 7.24 15.23
N LEU A 12 -11.02 6.16 15.66
CA LEU A 12 -10.55 4.78 15.46
C LEU A 12 -10.71 4.29 14.00
N LEU A 13 -11.63 4.87 13.23
CA LEU A 13 -11.86 4.53 11.82
C LEU A 13 -11.16 5.51 10.84
N GLY A 14 -10.71 6.66 11.32
CA GLY A 14 -10.18 7.76 10.51
C GLY A 14 -8.67 7.76 10.28
N THR A 15 -7.95 6.77 10.81
CA THR A 15 -6.48 6.68 10.69
C THR A 15 -6.04 5.40 10.01
N SER A 16 -6.72 4.98 8.94
CA SER A 16 -6.01 4.32 7.84
C SER A 16 -5.15 5.37 7.15
N VAL A 17 -4.15 5.89 7.87
CA VAL A 17 -3.04 6.60 7.25
C VAL A 17 -2.39 5.54 6.39
N ALA A 18 -2.70 5.54 5.09
CA ALA A 18 -2.01 4.73 4.12
C ALA A 18 -0.58 5.25 4.11
N ILE A 19 0.26 4.72 5.00
CA ILE A 19 1.70 4.86 4.90
C ILE A 19 2.00 4.24 3.54
N ALA A 20 2.40 5.07 2.58
CA ALA A 20 2.81 4.59 1.27
C ALA A 20 4.02 3.69 1.49
N GLN A 21 3.78 2.39 1.58
CA GLN A 21 4.81 1.38 1.69
C GLN A 21 5.42 1.23 0.29
N SER A 22 6.74 1.29 0.21
CA SER A 22 7.48 1.03 -1.02
C SER A 22 8.15 -0.34 -0.96
N PRO A 23 8.48 -0.94 -2.13
CA PRO A 23 9.40 -2.06 -2.17
C PRO A 23 10.73 -1.73 -1.46
N PRO A 24 11.42 -2.72 -0.88
CA PRO A 24 12.75 -2.52 -0.33
C PRO A 24 13.74 -2.15 -1.44
N ALA A 25 14.63 -1.20 -1.17
CA ALA A 25 15.68 -0.81 -2.13
C ALA A 25 16.73 -1.92 -2.34
N ASP A 26 17.04 -2.64 -1.25
CA ASP A 26 17.89 -3.83 -1.25
C ASP A 26 17.04 -5.02 -0.80
N GLY A 27 16.83 -6.00 -1.68
CA GLY A 27 16.05 -7.20 -1.37
C GLY A 27 15.17 -7.65 -2.53
N ASP A 28 14.33 -8.64 -2.24
CA ASP A 28 13.38 -9.19 -3.20
C ASP A 28 12.13 -8.30 -3.22
N ALA A 29 12.06 -7.47 -4.27
CA ALA A 29 10.93 -6.59 -4.46
C ALA A 29 9.66 -7.40 -4.77
N ASP A 30 9.75 -8.45 -5.60
CA ASP A 30 8.62 -9.29 -6.00
C ASP A 30 7.95 -9.94 -4.79
N ALA A 31 8.75 -10.55 -3.90
CA ALA A 31 8.28 -11.12 -2.64
C ALA A 31 7.59 -10.07 -1.75
N TRP A 32 8.06 -8.82 -1.78
CA TRP A 32 7.38 -7.72 -1.08
C TRP A 32 6.02 -7.42 -1.72
N CYS A 33 5.90 -7.37 -3.05
CA CYS A 33 4.62 -7.14 -3.72
C CYS A 33 3.62 -8.26 -3.47
N GLU A 34 4.05 -9.52 -3.48
CA GLU A 34 3.20 -10.66 -3.13
C GLU A 34 2.62 -10.52 -1.71
N ALA A 35 3.44 -10.08 -0.75
CA ALA A 35 3.00 -9.86 0.62
C ALA A 35 2.16 -8.58 0.80
N ASN A 36 2.28 -7.61 -0.11
CA ASN A 36 1.71 -6.25 0.02
C ASN A 36 0.93 -5.79 -1.22
N MET A 37 0.16 -6.68 -1.86
CA MET A 37 -0.46 -6.46 -3.17
C MET A 37 -1.12 -5.08 -3.36
N ASN A 38 -1.91 -4.61 -2.39
CA ASN A 38 -2.58 -3.30 -2.49
C ASN A 38 -1.59 -2.13 -2.41
N ALA A 39 -0.57 -2.23 -1.56
CA ALA A 39 0.46 -1.19 -1.45
C ALA A 39 1.36 -1.19 -2.69
N CYS A 40 1.67 -2.37 -3.22
CA CYS A 40 2.39 -2.54 -4.48
C CYS A 40 1.69 -1.85 -5.65
N ALA A 41 0.39 -2.16 -5.86
CA ALA A 41 -0.41 -1.52 -6.91
C ALA A 41 -0.41 0.01 -6.76
N THR A 42 -0.63 0.52 -5.55
CA THR A 42 -0.62 1.96 -5.26
C THR A 42 0.76 2.59 -5.54
N TRP A 43 1.84 1.91 -5.20
CA TRP A 43 3.20 2.41 -5.46
C TRP A 43 3.53 2.43 -6.95
N CYS A 44 3.10 1.42 -7.71
CA CYS A 44 3.29 1.32 -9.15
C CYS A 44 2.57 2.42 -9.94
N GLU A 45 1.45 2.95 -9.45
CA GLU A 45 0.78 4.11 -10.07
C GLU A 45 1.71 5.33 -10.19
N SER A 46 2.65 5.48 -9.26
CA SER A 46 3.66 6.56 -9.26
C SER A 46 5.03 6.14 -9.78
N ASN A 47 5.25 4.84 -10.00
CA ASN A 47 6.54 4.26 -10.43
C ASN A 47 6.32 3.25 -11.57
N PRO A 48 5.69 3.66 -12.68
CA PRO A 48 5.28 2.73 -13.74
C PRO A 48 6.47 2.05 -14.44
N ASP A 49 7.64 2.67 -14.41
CA ASP A 49 8.84 2.15 -15.07
C ASP A 49 9.65 1.16 -14.21
N ALA A 50 9.27 0.96 -12.94
CA ALA A 50 9.96 0.01 -12.07
C ALA A 50 9.70 -1.43 -12.56
N GLU A 51 10.76 -2.25 -12.59
CA GLU A 51 10.71 -3.63 -13.12
C GLU A 51 9.58 -4.47 -12.52
N ILE A 52 9.37 -4.36 -11.20
CA ILE A 52 8.30 -5.04 -10.47
C ILE A 52 6.87 -4.64 -10.89
N CYS A 53 6.72 -3.47 -11.52
CA CYS A 53 5.44 -2.97 -11.99
C CYS A 53 5.18 -3.35 -13.46
N GLN A 54 6.18 -3.86 -14.17
CA GLN A 54 6.03 -4.27 -15.55
C GLN A 54 5.35 -5.64 -15.60
N GLU A 55 4.30 -5.77 -16.41
CA GLU A 55 3.81 -7.08 -16.76
C GLU A 55 4.92 -7.85 -17.49
N PRO A 56 5.14 -9.15 -17.20
CA PRO A 56 6.12 -9.93 -17.94
C PRO A 56 5.76 -9.86 -19.44
N GLU A 57 6.76 -9.66 -20.29
CA GLU A 57 6.56 -9.69 -21.74
C GLU A 57 5.98 -11.07 -22.11
N CYS A 58 4.69 -11.08 -22.38
CA CYS A 58 3.98 -12.27 -22.84
C CYS A 58 4.27 -12.41 -24.34
N ASP A 59 5.27 -13.22 -24.69
CA ASP A 59 5.48 -13.74 -26.04
C ASP A 59 4.34 -14.68 -26.47
#